data_AF-A0A523SLF8-F1
#
_entry.id   AF-A0A523SLF8-F1
#
_cell.length_a   1.000
_cell.length_b   1.000
_cell.length_c   1.000
_cell.angle_alpha   90.00
_cell.angle_beta   90.00
_cell.angle_gamma   90.00
#
_symmetry.space_group_name_H-M   'P 1'
#
loop_
_entity.id
_entity.type
_entity.pdbx_description
1 polymer ?
#
loop_
_entity_poly.entity_id
_entity_poly.type
_entity_poly.pdbx_seq_one_letter_code
_entity_poly.pdbx_strand_id
1 'polypeptide(L)' 'MGQDFRRMTDKAREPTEEEIESFIGEQTKEAWLEIRQFLEDRYDLVPETIFYGAKYGWTIRYRKGGKTLCSLFP' A
#
# COMPACT_ATOMS: atom_id res chain seq x y z
N MET A 1 25.72 -3.84 -2.05
CA MET A 1 24.61 -4.30 -1.21
C MET A 1 23.37 -4.38 -2.08
N GLY A 2 22.91 -5.58 -2.44
CA GLY A 2 21.62 -5.73 -3.10
C GLY A 2 20.54 -5.50 -2.05
N GLN A 3 19.69 -4.50 -2.23
CA GLN A 3 18.48 -4.40 -1.42
C GLN A 3 17.59 -5.59 -1.79
N ASP A 4 17.30 -6.44 -0.82
CA ASP A 4 16.32 -7.50 -0.96
C ASP A 4 14.94 -6.84 -0.95
N PHE A 5 14.37 -6.61 -2.15
CA PHE A 5 13.06 -5.99 -2.30
C PHE A 5 11.97 -7.00 -1.97
N ARG A 6 11.80 -7.29 -0.68
CA ARG A 6 10.73 -8.14 -0.19
C ARG A 6 9.38 -7.53 -0.55
N ARG A 7 8.40 -8.38 -0.85
CA ARG A 7 7.03 -8.01 -1.19
C ARG A 7 6.05 -8.91 -0.44
N MET A 8 4.91 -8.37 -0.04
CA MET A 8 3.82 -9.14 0.56
C MET A 8 3.10 -9.96 -0.53
N THR A 9 3.59 -11.16 -0.84
CA THR A 9 3.16 -11.93 -2.03
C THR A 9 2.20 -13.09 -1.75
N ASP A 10 1.86 -13.35 -0.48
CA ASP A 10 0.88 -14.37 -0.11
C ASP A 10 -0.54 -13.93 -0.50
N LYS A 11 -0.96 -14.32 -1.70
CA LYS A 11 -2.30 -14.01 -2.22
C LYS A 11 -3.44 -14.63 -1.39
N ALA A 12 -3.18 -15.71 -0.65
CA ALA A 12 -4.22 -16.38 0.12
C ALA A 12 -4.64 -15.59 1.36
N ARG A 13 -3.81 -14.64 1.81
CA ARG A 13 -4.04 -13.85 3.01
C ARG A 13 -3.88 -12.36 2.70
N GLU A 14 -5.02 -11.67 2.62
CA GLU A 14 -5.03 -10.21 2.58
C GLU A 14 -4.45 -9.68 3.90
N PRO A 15 -3.44 -8.79 3.86
CA PRO A 15 -2.83 -8.26 5.07
C PRO A 15 -3.72 -7.20 5.73
N THR A 16 -3.61 -7.08 7.05
CA THR A 16 -4.21 -5.95 7.77
C THR A 16 -3.38 -4.67 7.61
N GLU A 17 -3.93 -3.52 7.96
CA GLU A 17 -3.18 -2.25 7.94
C GLU A 17 -1.98 -2.31 8.89
N GLU A 18 -2.13 -2.90 10.07
CA GLU A 18 -1.04 -3.05 11.04
C GLU A 18 0.07 -3.95 10.50
N GLU A 19 -0.28 -5.00 9.74
CA GLU A 19 0.69 -5.88 9.09
C GLU A 19 1.44 -5.18 7.95
N ILE A 20 0.76 -4.31 7.20
CA ILE A 20 1.38 -3.46 6.18
C ILE A 20 2.34 -2.46 6.81
N GLU A 21 1.91 -1.74 7.85
CA GLU A 21 2.75 -0.79 8.59
C GLU A 21 3.99 -1.45 9.19
N SER A 22 3.81 -2.64 9.79
CA SER A 22 4.93 -3.41 10.34
C SER A 22 5.90 -3.90 9.25
N PHE A 23 5.38 -4.24 8.06
CA PHE A 23 6.19 -4.67 6.92
C PHE A 23 7.04 -3.53 6.35
N ILE A 24 6.46 -2.34 6.22
CA ILE A 24 7.13 -1.12 5.74
C ILE A 24 8.28 -0.73 6.68
N GLY A 25 8.06 -0.87 7.98
CA GLY A 25 9.04 -0.61 9.02
C GLY A 25 9.08 0.85 9.48
N GLU A 26 9.63 1.07 10.68
CA GLU A 26 9.54 2.34 11.41
C GLU A 26 10.11 3.55 10.66
N GLN A 27 11.14 3.36 9.84
CA GLN A 27 11.81 4.47 9.14
C GLN A 27 10.94 5.12 8.06
N THR A 28 10.02 4.36 7.48
CA THR A 28 9.19 4.75 6.33
C THR A 28 7.71 4.83 6.70
N LYS A 29 7.33 4.31 7.87
CA LYS A 29 5.96 4.30 8.39
C LYS A 29 5.33 5.69 8.47
N GLU A 30 6.08 6.69 8.94
CA GLU A 30 5.57 8.07 9.04
C GLU A 30 5.17 8.62 7.65
N ALA A 31 6.08 8.56 6.68
CA ALA A 31 5.82 9.02 5.32
C ALA A 31 4.69 8.23 4.64
N TRP A 32 4.57 6.93 4.92
CA TRP A 32 3.46 6.11 4.45
C TRP A 32 2.12 6.62 4.98
N LEU A 33 2.02 6.83 6.29
CA LEU A 33 0.79 7.32 6.94
C LEU A 33 0.42 8.72 6.46
N GLU A 34 1.40 9.63 6.32
CA GLU A 34 1.16 10.99 5.84
C GLU A 34 0.59 11.02 4.42
N ILE A 35 1.15 10.22 3.49
CA ILE A 35 0.65 10.15 2.12
C ILE A 35 -0.77 9.59 2.08
N ARG A 36 -1.05 8.56 2.89
CA ARG A 36 -2.39 7.95 2.96
C ARG A 36 -3.42 8.93 3.53
N GLN A 37 -3.12 9.56 4.65
CA GLN A 37 -3.97 10.58 5.24
C GLN A 37 -4.23 11.73 4.27
N PHE A 38 -3.19 12.21 3.57
CA PHE A 38 -3.35 13.24 2.55
C PHE A 38 -4.29 12.82 1.41
N LEU A 39 -4.18 11.57 0.93
CA LEU A 39 -5.04 11.06 -0.14
C LEU A 39 -6.49 10.92 0.32
N GLU A 40 -6.70 10.41 1.53
CA GLU A 40 -8.02 10.14 2.10
C GLU A 40 -8.72 11.46 2.45
N ASP A 41 -8.06 12.37 3.17
CA ASP A 41 -8.67 13.63 3.63
C ASP A 41 -8.90 14.63 2.49
N ARG A 42 -7.97 14.75 1.54
CA ARG A 42 -8.02 15.82 0.51
C ARG A 42 -8.84 15.44 -0.70
N TYR A 43 -8.94 14.15 -0.99
CA TYR A 43 -9.65 13.66 -2.16
C TYR A 43 -10.93 12.88 -1.80
N ASP A 44 -11.22 12.69 -0.51
CA ASP A 44 -12.35 11.89 0.01
C ASP A 44 -12.37 10.50 -0.64
N LEU A 45 -11.22 9.83 -0.59
CA LEU A 45 -11.00 8.55 -1.26
C LEU A 45 -10.95 7.42 -0.24
N VAL A 46 -11.65 6.33 -0.56
CA VAL A 46 -11.50 5.07 0.16
C VAL A 46 -10.49 4.20 -0.59
N PRO A 47 -9.43 3.70 0.07
CA PRO A 47 -8.47 2.80 -0.56
C PRO A 47 -9.05 1.41 -0.83
N GLU A 48 -8.44 0.71 -1.78
CA GLU A 48 -8.63 -0.72 -2.02
C GLU A 48 -7.33 -1.48 -1.74
N THR A 49 -7.38 -2.54 -0.93
CA THR A 49 -6.28 -3.50 -0.80
C THR A 49 -6.38 -4.52 -1.93
N ILE A 50 -5.40 -4.56 -2.83
CA ILE A 50 -5.45 -5.38 -4.03
C ILE A 50 -4.13 -6.10 -4.29
N PHE A 51 -4.23 -7.35 -4.76
CA PHE A 51 -3.08 -8.15 -5.14
C PHE A 51 -2.67 -7.90 -6.62
N TYR A 52 -1.51 -7.29 -6.84
CA TYR A 52 -0.97 -6.98 -8.18
C TYR A 52 -0.07 -8.07 -8.76
N GLY A 53 -0.12 -9.28 -8.20
CA GLY A 53 0.70 -10.42 -8.65
C GLY A 53 2.04 -10.49 -7.92
N ALA A 54 2.75 -11.61 -8.08
CA ALA A 54 3.97 -11.92 -7.34
C ALA A 54 5.09 -10.87 -7.52
N LYS A 55 5.09 -10.11 -8.60
CA LYS A 55 6.06 -9.03 -8.84
C LYS A 55 5.88 -7.83 -7.89
N TYR A 56 4.64 -7.56 -7.48
CA TYR A 56 4.28 -6.36 -6.74
C TYR A 56 3.76 -6.66 -5.33
N GLY A 57 3.08 -7.79 -5.15
CA GLY A 57 2.42 -8.18 -3.91
C GLY A 57 1.07 -7.49 -3.71
N TRP A 58 0.63 -7.46 -2.45
CA TRP A 58 -0.46 -6.62 -1.98
C TRP A 58 -0.11 -5.14 -2.13
N THR A 59 -1.10 -4.33 -2.47
CA THR A 59 -0.93 -2.93 -2.88
C THR A 59 -2.16 -2.16 -2.46
N ILE A 60 -1.95 -0.93 -1.97
CA ILE A 60 -3.02 -0.02 -1.62
C ILE A 60 -3.31 0.86 -2.83
N ARG A 61 -4.53 0.79 -3.35
CA ARG A 61 -4.93 1.50 -4.55
C ARG A 61 -5.99 2.55 -4.24
N TYR A 62 -5.74 3.77 -4.71
CA TYR A 62 -6.70 4.86 -4.68
C TYR A 62 -7.29 5.09 -6.07
N ARG A 63 -8.60 5.32 -6.14
CA ARG A 63 -9.33 5.54 -7.40
C ARG A 63 -10.16 6.82 -7.31
N LYS A 64 -10.16 7.62 -8.38
CA LYS A 64 -11.00 8.81 -8.49
C LYS A 64 -11.68 8.82 -9.86
N GLY A 65 -13.00 9.02 -9.88
CA GLY A 65 -13.78 9.03 -11.13
C GLY A 65 -13.68 7.75 -11.96
N GLY A 66 -13.63 6.58 -11.30
CA GLY A 66 -13.54 5.27 -11.96
C GLY A 66 -12.16 4.93 -12.56
N LYS A 67 -11.14 5.76 -12.34
CA LYS A 67 -9.76 5.52 -12.78
C LYS A 67 -8.83 5.41 -11.58
N THR A 68 -7.75 4.63 -11.73
CA THR A 68 -6.69 4.58 -10.72
C THR A 68 -6.02 5.95 -10.65
N LEU A 69 -5.97 6.52 -9.44
CA LEU A 69 -5.23 7.74 -9.15
C LEU A 69 -3.77 7.39 -8.87
N CYS A 70 -3.53 6.49 -7.92
CA CYS A 70 -2.21 5.99 -7.56
C CYS A 70 -2.30 4.59 -6.93
N SER A 71 -1.13 3.97 -6.78
CA SER A 71 -0.96 2.70 -6.07
C SER A 71 0.27 2.80 -5.20
N LEU A 72 0.11 2.50 -3.91
CA LEU A 72 1.19 2.48 -2.92
C LEU A 72 1.59 1.03 -2.67
N PHE A 73 2.88 0.76 -2.79
CA PHE A 73 3.45 -0.58 -2.60
C PHE A 73 4.14 -0.62 -1.24
N PRO A 74 3.69 -1.48 -0.32
CA PRO A 74 4.41 -1.77 0.92
C PRO A 74 5.81 -2.33 0.66
#